data_AF-A0A3M1JTR6-F1
#
_entry.id   AF-A0A3M1JTR6-F1
#
_cell.length_a   1.000
_cell.length_b   1.000
_cell.length_c   1.000
_cell.angle_alpha   90.00
_cell.angle_beta   90.00
_cell.angle_gamma   90.00
#
_symmetry.space_group_name_H-M   'P 1'
#
loop_
_entity.id
_entity.type
_entity.pdbx_description
1 polymer ?
#
loop_
_entity_poly.entity_id
_entity_poly.type
_entity_poly.pdbx_seq_one_letter_code
_entity_poly.pdbx_strand_id
1 'polypeptide(L)'
;MAAGGEIDETSRSLAEGILSRDPNQPFVLELLAVDAYRQGRFKESVSLLNRALGGVQSESYRRTLEAAYAEARKQLGDLPASVEVAVDVAGDVPSGSTLFVIARPVGGGMPFAVVRRPAGAFPQTIRLDDAVSMNPALPLSSAGEIEVVVRLSRTGLAMAHPGDWEWRSEPVRLAPGQAPLTLSATLAPPA
;
A
#
# COMPACT_ATOMS: atom_id res chain seq x y z
N MET A 1 -12.28 -4.45 28.20
CA MET A 1 -12.39 -5.41 27.08
C MET A 1 -13.85 -5.78 26.95
N ALA A 2 -14.49 -5.40 25.85
CA ALA A 2 -15.90 -5.72 25.60
C ALA A 2 -16.08 -7.19 25.22
N ALA A 3 -17.19 -7.78 25.66
CA ALA A 3 -17.57 -9.15 25.38
C ALA A 3 -17.72 -9.39 23.87
N GLY A 4 -17.10 -10.46 23.34
CA GLY A 4 -17.19 -10.84 21.92
C GLY A 4 -16.04 -10.37 21.03
N GLY A 5 -15.11 -9.55 21.53
CA GLY A 5 -13.95 -9.10 20.76
C GLY A 5 -14.26 -8.02 19.71
N GLU A 6 -15.46 -7.45 19.71
CA GLU A 6 -15.78 -6.25 18.94
C GLU A 6 -15.31 -5.00 19.69
N ILE A 7 -14.82 -4.01 18.95
CA ILE A 7 -14.45 -2.71 19.52
C ILE A 7 -15.73 -1.90 19.64
N ASP A 8 -16.10 -1.51 20.87
CA ASP A 8 -17.22 -0.60 21.07
C ASP A 8 -16.93 0.81 20.51
N GLU A 9 -17.98 1.60 20.28
CA GLU A 9 -17.85 2.90 19.62
C GLU A 9 -16.94 3.87 20.39
N THR A 10 -16.96 3.80 21.73
CA THR A 10 -16.08 4.60 22.60
C THR A 10 -14.61 4.24 22.37
N SER A 11 -14.29 2.94 22.34
CA SER A 11 -12.93 2.44 22.12
C SER A 11 -12.44 2.74 20.71
N ARG A 12 -13.34 2.69 19.72
CA ARG A 12 -13.05 3.10 18.34
C ARG A 12 -12.74 4.58 18.24
N SER A 13 -13.59 5.44 18.80
CA SER A 13 -13.37 6.88 18.80
C SER A 13 -12.04 7.27 19.50
N LEU A 14 -11.67 6.57 20.58
CA LEU A 14 -10.36 6.75 21.22
C LEU A 14 -9.21 6.34 20.29
N ALA A 15 -9.32 5.19 19.62
CA ALA A 15 -8.32 4.73 18.65
C ALA A 15 -8.15 5.72 17.48
N GLU A 16 -9.24 6.22 16.92
CA GLU A 16 -9.23 7.25 15.87
C GLU A 16 -8.62 8.58 16.35
N GLY A 17 -8.89 8.96 17.61
CA GLY A 17 -8.25 10.10 18.26
C GLY A 17 -6.73 9.95 18.39
N ILE A 18 -6.24 8.72 18.60
CA ILE A 18 -4.79 8.43 18.59
C ILE A 18 -4.25 8.58 17.17
N LEU A 19 -4.91 8.02 16.15
CA LEU A 19 -4.48 8.16 14.75
C LEU A 19 -4.50 9.60 14.25
N SER A 20 -5.34 10.46 14.81
CA SER A 20 -5.36 11.88 14.48
C SER A 20 -4.09 12.61 14.95
N ARG A 21 -3.42 12.10 16.01
CA ARG A 21 -2.16 12.65 16.53
C ARG A 21 -0.94 11.95 15.95
N ASP A 22 -1.02 10.64 15.78
CA ASP A 22 0.00 9.81 15.16
C ASP A 22 -0.64 8.87 14.13
N PRO A 23 -0.72 9.31 12.86
CA PRO A 23 -1.38 8.57 11.79
C PRO A 23 -0.76 7.21 11.47
N ASN A 24 0.43 6.90 11.99
CA ASN A 24 1.12 5.67 11.66
C ASN A 24 1.34 4.76 12.88
N GLN A 25 0.58 4.94 13.97
CA GLN A 25 0.62 4.05 15.14
C GLN A 25 0.32 2.59 14.77
N PRO A 26 1.31 1.67 14.77
CA PRO A 26 1.13 0.34 14.20
C PRO A 26 0.05 -0.48 14.90
N PHE A 27 0.03 -0.46 16.24
CA PHE A 27 -0.93 -1.23 17.04
C PHE A 27 -2.37 -0.75 16.81
N VAL A 28 -2.58 0.56 16.71
CA VAL A 28 -3.90 1.14 16.51
C VAL A 28 -4.41 0.85 15.09
N LEU A 29 -3.53 0.92 14.09
CA LEU A 29 -3.86 0.53 12.71
C LEU A 29 -4.25 -0.94 12.61
N GLU A 30 -3.50 -1.85 13.24
CA GLU A 30 -3.83 -3.28 13.24
C GLU A 30 -5.16 -3.54 13.96
N LEU A 31 -5.35 -2.95 15.14
CA LEU A 31 -6.57 -3.08 15.92
C LEU A 31 -7.81 -2.67 15.12
N LEU A 32 -7.78 -1.50 14.49
CA LEU A 32 -8.87 -1.01 13.64
C LEU A 32 -9.02 -1.84 12.37
N ALA A 33 -7.94 -2.37 11.81
CA ALA A 33 -8.01 -3.24 10.64
C ALA A 33 -8.73 -4.56 10.92
N VAL A 34 -8.48 -5.16 12.08
CA VAL A 34 -9.15 -6.39 12.54
C VAL A 34 -10.63 -6.12 12.79
N ASP A 35 -10.97 -5.00 13.43
CA ASP A 35 -12.36 -4.57 13.62
C ASP A 35 -13.10 -4.36 12.30
N ALA A 36 -12.48 -3.63 11.36
CA ALA A 36 -13.02 -3.41 10.02
C ALA A 36 -13.25 -4.74 9.28
N TYR A 37 -12.29 -5.67 9.36
CA TYR A 37 -12.42 -6.99 8.74
C TYR A 37 -13.61 -7.78 9.30
N ARG A 38 -13.75 -7.84 10.63
CA ARG A 38 -14.84 -8.57 11.31
C ARG A 38 -16.22 -8.04 10.93
N GLN A 39 -16.32 -6.74 10.66
CA GLN A 39 -17.56 -6.08 10.26
C GLN A 39 -17.80 -6.09 8.74
N GLY A 40 -16.97 -6.81 7.97
CA GLY A 40 -17.09 -6.87 6.50
C GLY A 40 -16.65 -5.60 5.78
N ARG A 41 -16.04 -4.63 6.47
CA ARG A 41 -15.47 -3.40 5.90
C ARG A 41 -14.09 -3.66 5.31
N PHE A 42 -14.00 -4.60 4.36
CA PHE A 42 -12.72 -5.10 3.83
C PHE A 42 -11.85 -4.02 3.18
N LYS A 43 -12.46 -3.05 2.47
CA LYS A 43 -11.71 -1.93 1.85
C LYS A 43 -10.95 -1.11 2.89
N GLU A 44 -11.59 -0.84 4.02
CA GLU A 44 -10.99 -0.11 5.12
C GLU A 44 -9.91 -0.93 5.83
N SER A 45 -10.17 -2.22 6.07
CA SER A 45 -9.17 -3.15 6.61
C SER A 45 -7.90 -3.18 5.75
N VAL A 46 -8.05 -3.28 4.42
CA VAL A 46 -6.92 -3.22 3.47
C VAL A 46 -6.15 -1.90 3.58
N SER A 47 -6.85 -0.76 3.67
CA SER A 47 -6.22 0.56 3.80
C SER A 47 -5.40 0.68 5.10
N LEU A 48 -5.96 0.22 6.22
CA LEU A 48 -5.31 0.25 7.53
C LEU A 48 -4.09 -0.70 7.58
N LEU A 49 -4.22 -1.92 7.04
CA LEU A 49 -3.12 -2.88 6.92
C LEU A 49 -2.02 -2.36 5.99
N ASN A 50 -2.37 -1.70 4.89
CA ASN A 50 -1.41 -1.07 4.00
C ASN A 50 -0.55 -0.03 4.72
N ARG A 51 -1.17 0.78 5.60
CA ARG A 51 -0.47 1.77 6.44
C ARG A 51 0.41 1.10 7.49
N ALA A 52 -0.11 0.07 8.17
CA ALA A 52 0.63 -0.67 9.19
C ALA A 52 1.90 -1.34 8.60
N LEU A 53 1.77 -1.94 7.42
CA LEU A 53 2.89 -2.54 6.67
C LEU A 53 3.96 -1.52 6.26
N GLY A 54 3.61 -0.23 6.15
CA GLY A 54 4.59 0.81 5.84
C GLY A 54 5.58 1.11 6.97
N GLY A 55 5.24 0.78 8.21
CA GLY A 55 6.05 1.08 9.40
C GLY A 55 6.60 -0.15 10.14
N VAL A 56 6.36 -1.36 9.63
CA VAL A 56 6.75 -2.60 10.31
C VAL A 56 8.25 -2.87 10.19
N GLN A 57 8.89 -3.15 11.32
CA GLN A 57 10.34 -3.46 11.37
C GLN A 57 10.64 -4.94 11.60
N SER A 58 9.78 -5.64 12.34
CA SER A 58 9.96 -7.07 12.62
C SER A 58 9.48 -7.91 11.43
N GLU A 59 10.37 -8.75 10.91
CA GLU A 59 10.09 -9.67 9.80
C GLU A 59 8.95 -10.64 10.13
N SER A 60 8.96 -11.22 11.34
CA SER A 60 7.90 -12.17 11.75
C SER A 60 6.54 -11.49 11.82
N TYR A 61 6.49 -10.24 12.31
CA TYR A 61 5.23 -9.50 12.41
C TYR A 61 4.78 -8.97 11.05
N ARG A 62 5.72 -8.58 10.17
CA ARG A 62 5.45 -8.23 8.77
C ARG A 62 4.70 -9.36 8.06
N ARG A 63 5.16 -10.61 8.19
CA ARG A 63 4.49 -11.77 7.59
C ARG A 63 3.05 -11.95 8.09
N THR A 64 2.80 -11.71 9.38
CA THR A 64 1.44 -11.75 9.94
C THR A 64 0.54 -10.68 9.32
N LEU A 65 1.03 -9.44 9.21
CA LEU A 65 0.29 -8.35 8.59
C LEU A 65 0.08 -8.57 7.09
N GLU A 66 1.04 -9.18 6.38
CA GLU A 66 0.92 -9.53 4.97
C GLU A 66 -0.13 -10.60 4.74
N ALA A 67 -0.20 -11.62 5.60
CA ALA A 67 -1.23 -12.63 5.54
C ALA A 67 -2.63 -12.02 5.78
N ALA A 68 -2.76 -11.14 6.77
CA ALA A 68 -4.00 -10.41 7.04
C ALA A 68 -4.38 -9.51 5.85
N TYR A 69 -3.42 -8.81 5.25
CA TYR A 69 -3.62 -7.95 4.08
C TYR A 69 -4.09 -8.76 2.87
N ALA A 70 -3.46 -9.92 2.61
CA ALA A 70 -3.83 -10.80 1.52
C ALA A 70 -5.25 -11.37 1.70
N GLU A 71 -5.62 -11.78 2.92
CA GLU A 71 -6.98 -12.27 3.18
C GLU A 71 -8.03 -11.16 3.05
N ALA A 72 -7.76 -9.97 3.60
CA ALA A 72 -8.66 -8.81 3.45
C ALA A 72 -8.83 -8.42 1.96
N ARG A 73 -7.75 -8.49 1.16
CA ARG A 73 -7.81 -8.28 -0.30
C ARG A 73 -8.69 -9.32 -1.00
N LYS A 74 -8.56 -10.59 -0.62
CA LYS A 74 -9.36 -11.69 -1.17
C LYS A 74 -10.86 -11.50 -0.88
N GLN A 75 -11.20 -11.11 0.35
CA GLN A 75 -12.60 -10.83 0.73
C GLN A 75 -13.15 -9.57 0.06
N LEU A 76 -12.32 -8.55 -0.15
CA LEU A 76 -12.71 -7.33 -0.86
C LEU A 76 -13.04 -7.59 -2.35
N GLY A 77 -12.30 -8.50 -2.98
CA GLY A 77 -12.40 -8.72 -4.42
C GLY A 77 -11.80 -7.58 -5.25
N ASP A 78 -12.14 -7.56 -6.54
CA ASP A 78 -11.61 -6.57 -7.47
C ASP A 78 -12.39 -5.25 -7.40
N LEU A 79 -11.67 -4.14 -7.52
CA LEU A 79 -12.23 -2.80 -7.56
C LEU A 79 -12.27 -2.25 -8.99
N PRO A 80 -13.14 -1.28 -9.31
CA PRO A 80 -13.42 -0.84 -10.68
C PRO A 80 -12.21 -0.37 -11.50
N ALA A 81 -11.16 0.11 -10.84
CA ALA A 81 -9.89 0.46 -11.44
C ALA A 81 -8.76 -0.11 -10.58
N SER A 82 -7.91 -0.93 -11.18
CA SER A 82 -6.74 -1.48 -10.51
C SER A 82 -5.58 -1.69 -11.46
N VAL A 83 -4.36 -1.58 -10.91
CA VAL A 83 -3.11 -1.89 -11.58
C VAL A 83 -2.35 -2.90 -10.75
N GLU A 84 -2.01 -4.03 -11.35
CA GLU A 84 -1.11 -5.02 -10.77
C GLU A 84 0.31 -4.79 -11.30
N VAL A 85 1.25 -4.62 -10.38
CA VAL A 85 2.65 -4.37 -10.70
C VAL A 85 3.46 -5.57 -10.21
N ALA A 86 3.98 -6.36 -11.14
CA ALA A 86 4.98 -7.39 -10.86
C ALA A 86 6.35 -6.71 -10.76
N VAL A 87 6.90 -6.65 -9.55
CA VAL A 87 8.17 -6.01 -9.24
C VAL A 87 9.26 -7.06 -9.10
N ASP A 88 10.35 -6.87 -9.82
CA ASP A 88 11.56 -7.69 -9.75
C ASP A 88 12.82 -6.80 -9.67
N VAL A 89 13.97 -7.41 -9.39
CA VAL A 89 15.24 -6.72 -9.16
C VAL A 89 16.39 -7.37 -9.94
N ALA A 90 17.25 -6.54 -10.54
CA ALA A 90 18.46 -6.94 -11.24
C ALA A 90 19.70 -6.59 -10.39
N GLY A 91 19.88 -7.31 -9.28
CA GLY A 91 21.04 -7.17 -8.39
C GLY A 91 20.70 -7.38 -6.92
N ASP A 92 21.72 -7.23 -6.07
CA ASP A 92 21.57 -7.40 -4.63
C ASP A 92 20.92 -6.16 -4.00
N VAL A 93 19.72 -6.35 -3.48
CA VAL A 93 18.94 -5.31 -2.79
C VAL A 93 19.63 -4.94 -1.48
N PRO A 94 19.99 -3.66 -1.25
CA PRO A 94 20.59 -3.24 0.01
C PRO A 94 19.68 -3.55 1.21
N SER A 95 20.24 -4.10 2.28
CA SER A 95 19.49 -4.40 3.50
C SER A 95 18.84 -3.15 4.09
N GLY A 96 17.62 -3.29 4.61
CA GLY A 96 16.85 -2.17 5.18
C GLY A 96 16.20 -1.25 4.13
N SER A 97 16.31 -1.57 2.84
CA SER A 97 15.62 -0.81 1.79
C SER A 97 14.09 -0.88 1.96
N THR A 98 13.40 0.12 1.44
CA THR A 98 11.94 0.20 1.41
C THR A 98 11.46 0.26 -0.04
N LEU A 99 10.55 -0.63 -0.42
CA LEU A 99 9.84 -0.61 -1.69
C LEU A 99 8.67 0.37 -1.62
N PHE A 100 8.61 1.27 -2.59
CA PHE A 100 7.48 2.14 -2.88
C PHE A 100 6.92 1.82 -4.25
N VAL A 101 5.60 1.64 -4.35
CA VAL A 101 4.88 1.55 -5.62
C VAL A 101 3.82 2.63 -5.60
N ILE A 102 3.91 3.57 -6.53
CA ILE A 102 3.20 4.85 -6.50
C ILE A 102 2.47 5.02 -7.83
N ALA A 103 1.16 5.23 -7.80
CA ALA A 103 0.40 5.74 -8.93
C ALA A 103 0.15 7.24 -8.73
N ARG A 104 0.57 8.06 -9.69
CA ARG A 104 0.46 9.53 -9.62
C ARG A 104 0.14 10.12 -11.00
N PRO A 105 -0.24 11.41 -11.08
CA PRO A 105 -0.39 12.09 -12.37
C PRO A 105 0.89 12.04 -13.20
N VAL A 106 0.74 11.96 -14.53
CA VAL A 106 1.86 12.03 -15.48
C VAL A 106 2.64 13.33 -15.27
N GLY A 107 3.97 13.23 -15.17
CA GLY A 107 4.84 14.39 -14.88
C GLY A 107 4.96 14.74 -13.40
N GLY A 108 4.22 14.06 -12.51
CA GLY A 108 4.32 14.20 -11.05
C GLY A 108 3.18 14.97 -10.39
N GLY A 109 3.17 14.94 -9.06
CA GLY A 109 2.09 15.51 -8.24
C GLY A 109 1.76 14.61 -7.04
N MET A 110 0.70 14.98 -6.32
CA MET A 110 0.16 14.16 -5.24
C MET A 110 -0.30 12.80 -5.80
N PRO A 111 0.12 11.67 -5.22
CA PRO A 111 -0.27 10.36 -5.73
C PRO A 111 -1.74 10.05 -5.45
N PHE A 112 -2.33 9.26 -6.34
CA PHE A 112 -3.64 8.65 -6.15
C PHE A 112 -3.56 7.46 -5.19
N ALA A 113 -2.56 6.59 -5.39
CA ALA A 113 -2.38 5.37 -4.61
C ALA A 113 -0.92 5.12 -4.28
N VAL A 114 -0.65 4.62 -3.08
CA VAL A 114 0.70 4.34 -2.59
C VAL A 114 0.71 3.03 -1.80
N VAL A 115 1.65 2.17 -2.17
CA VAL A 115 2.04 1.01 -1.38
C VAL A 115 3.48 1.20 -0.92
N ARG A 116 3.70 1.04 0.38
CA ARG A 116 5.03 1.06 1.03
C ARG A 116 5.26 -0.25 1.74
N ARG A 117 6.35 -0.95 1.45
CA ARG A 117 6.75 -2.20 2.10
C ARG A 117 8.23 -2.17 2.42
N PRO A 118 8.70 -2.77 3.53
CA PRO A 118 10.10 -3.18 3.64
C PRO A 118 10.47 -4.01 2.41
N ALA A 119 11.67 -3.82 1.87
CA ALA A 119 12.14 -4.66 0.79
C ALA A 119 12.22 -6.10 1.30
N GLY A 120 11.52 -6.99 0.62
CA GLY A 120 11.42 -8.41 0.98
C GLY A 120 12.09 -9.28 -0.07
N ALA A 121 11.67 -10.54 -0.13
CA ALA A 121 11.99 -11.38 -1.28
C ALA A 121 11.31 -10.82 -2.53
N PHE A 122 12.00 -10.91 -3.68
CA PHE A 122 11.45 -10.63 -5.00
C PHE A 122 11.33 -11.96 -5.78
N PRO A 123 10.40 -12.08 -6.74
CA PRO A 123 9.47 -11.04 -7.20
C PRO A 123 8.34 -10.74 -6.20
N GLN A 124 7.78 -9.53 -6.28
CA GLN A 124 6.61 -9.11 -5.51
C GLN A 124 5.50 -8.62 -6.43
N THR A 125 4.25 -9.00 -6.16
CA THR A 125 3.10 -8.46 -6.88
C THR A 125 2.38 -7.43 -6.01
N ILE A 126 2.30 -6.19 -6.49
CA ILE A 126 1.67 -5.08 -5.78
C ILE A 126 0.45 -4.60 -6.56
N ARG A 127 -0.71 -4.60 -5.89
CA ARG A 127 -1.95 -4.07 -6.45
C ARG A 127 -2.18 -2.63 -5.98
N LEU A 128 -2.35 -1.73 -6.95
CA LEU A 128 -2.76 -0.34 -6.76
C LEU A 128 -4.23 -0.21 -7.14
N ASP A 129 -5.05 0.33 -6.23
CA ASP A 129 -6.48 0.60 -6.41
C ASP A 129 -6.98 1.55 -5.31
N ASP A 130 -8.29 1.76 -5.24
CA ASP A 130 -8.90 2.68 -4.28
C ASP A 130 -8.69 2.28 -2.81
N ALA A 131 -8.40 1.00 -2.52
CA ALA A 131 -8.17 0.55 -1.15
C ALA A 131 -6.80 0.97 -0.61
N VAL A 132 -5.86 1.33 -1.49
CA VAL A 132 -4.53 1.87 -1.15
C VAL A 132 -4.37 3.33 -1.58
N SER A 133 -5.49 4.02 -1.80
CA SER A 133 -5.51 5.47 -1.97
C SER A 133 -5.40 6.15 -0.61
N MET A 134 -4.40 7.03 -0.46
CA MET A 134 -4.14 7.71 0.81
C MET A 134 -5.17 8.81 1.11
N ASN A 135 -5.73 9.43 0.06
CA ASN A 135 -6.77 10.42 0.17
C ASN A 135 -8.08 9.85 -0.38
N PRO A 136 -9.10 9.59 0.47
CA PRO A 136 -10.40 9.09 0.01
C PRO A 136 -11.10 10.00 -0.99
N ALA A 137 -10.79 11.31 -1.00
CA ALA A 137 -11.33 12.27 -1.96
C ALA A 137 -10.61 12.26 -3.31
N LEU A 138 -9.49 11.54 -3.43
CA LEU A 138 -8.70 11.39 -4.66
C LEU A 138 -8.37 9.91 -4.92
N PRO A 139 -9.37 9.05 -5.15
CA PRO A 139 -9.16 7.62 -5.37
C PRO A 139 -8.52 7.36 -6.74
N LEU A 140 -7.83 6.22 -6.88
CA LEU A 140 -7.24 5.80 -8.16
C LEU A 140 -8.27 5.71 -9.29
N SER A 141 -9.48 5.24 -9.01
CA SER A 141 -10.58 5.15 -9.97
C SER A 141 -11.06 6.49 -10.53
N SER A 142 -10.73 7.61 -9.87
CA SER A 142 -10.99 8.95 -10.39
C SER A 142 -9.92 9.45 -11.36
N ALA A 143 -8.78 8.76 -11.43
CA ALA A 143 -7.72 9.11 -12.36
C ALA A 143 -8.11 8.66 -13.78
N GLY A 144 -7.95 9.56 -14.76
CA GLY A 144 -8.09 9.19 -16.17
C GLY A 144 -6.80 8.59 -16.74
N GLU A 145 -5.66 9.16 -16.38
CA GLU A 145 -4.33 8.73 -16.83
C GLU A 145 -3.32 8.91 -15.70
N ILE A 146 -2.42 7.94 -15.54
CA ILE A 146 -1.42 7.90 -14.47
C ILE A 146 -0.05 7.50 -15.03
N GLU A 147 1.00 7.76 -14.25
CA GLU A 147 2.27 7.05 -14.34
C GLU A 147 2.47 6.22 -13.06
N VAL A 148 3.02 5.03 -13.20
CA VAL A 148 3.44 4.19 -12.07
C VAL A 148 4.93 4.33 -11.86
N VAL A 149 5.32 4.70 -10.64
CA VAL A 149 6.71 4.76 -10.20
C VAL A 149 6.95 3.67 -9.19
N VAL A 150 7.91 2.79 -9.48
CA VAL A 150 8.41 1.79 -8.54
C VAL A 150 9.78 2.23 -8.07
N ARG A 151 9.98 2.34 -6.75
CA ARG A 151 11.24 2.77 -6.18
C ARG A 151 11.67 1.87 -5.04
N LEU A 152 12.93 1.48 -5.05
CA LEU A 152 13.62 0.92 -3.91
C LEU A 152 14.44 2.04 -3.24
N SER A 153 13.99 2.50 -2.08
CA SER A 153 14.63 3.57 -1.33
C SER A 153 15.52 3.05 -0.22
N ARG A 154 16.75 3.56 -0.14
CA ARG A 154 17.68 3.26 0.96
C ARG A 154 17.44 4.12 2.21
N THR A 155 16.88 5.31 2.01
CA THR A 155 16.57 6.26 3.10
C THR A 155 15.20 6.01 3.72
N GLY A 156 14.39 5.15 3.09
CA GLY A 156 13.02 4.87 3.52
C GLY A 156 12.05 6.01 3.19
N LEU A 157 12.45 6.96 2.33
CA LEU A 157 11.64 8.10 1.93
C LEU A 157 10.96 7.86 0.58
N ALA A 158 9.70 8.31 0.46
CA ALA A 158 8.92 8.20 -0.78
C ALA A 158 9.34 9.23 -1.85
N MET A 159 10.22 10.17 -1.54
CA MET A 159 10.82 11.09 -2.51
C MET A 159 12.12 10.50 -3.06
N ALA A 160 12.45 10.79 -4.31
CA ALA A 160 13.65 10.26 -4.95
C ALA A 160 14.92 10.80 -4.26
N HIS A 161 15.86 9.91 -3.96
CA HIS A 161 17.18 10.27 -3.45
C HIS A 161 18.29 9.65 -4.31
N PRO A 162 19.48 10.28 -4.36
CA PRO A 162 20.64 9.66 -5.00
C PRO A 162 20.91 8.26 -4.43
N GLY A 163 21.07 7.28 -5.33
CA GLY A 163 21.31 5.89 -4.95
C GLY A 163 20.05 5.01 -4.86
N ASP A 164 18.84 5.59 -4.95
CA ASP A 164 17.60 4.80 -5.05
C ASP A 164 17.50 4.12 -6.42
N TRP A 165 16.93 2.92 -6.45
CA TRP A 165 16.64 2.22 -7.70
C TRP A 165 15.24 2.60 -8.13
N GLU A 166 15.04 2.94 -9.40
CA GLU A 166 13.75 3.45 -9.87
C GLU A 166 13.39 2.88 -11.23
N TRP A 167 12.11 2.56 -11.37
CA TRP A 167 11.47 2.21 -12.63
C TRP A 167 10.21 3.06 -12.78
N ARG A 168 9.92 3.49 -14.00
CA ARG A 168 8.73 4.27 -14.34
C ARG A 168 8.03 3.63 -15.52
N SER A 169 6.69 3.56 -15.45
CA SER A 169 5.88 3.15 -16.58
C SER A 169 5.76 4.28 -17.60
N GLU A 170 5.44 3.91 -18.84
CA GLU A 170 4.75 4.83 -19.74
C GLU A 170 3.39 5.26 -19.14
N PRO A 171 2.78 6.37 -19.59
CA PRO A 171 1.43 6.75 -19.19
C PRO A 171 0.42 5.63 -19.42
N VAL A 172 -0.40 5.37 -18.40
CA VAL A 172 -1.42 4.33 -18.40
C VAL A 172 -2.79 4.96 -18.18
N ARG A 173 -3.73 4.68 -19.07
CA ARG A 173 -5.13 5.10 -18.90
C ARG A 173 -5.90 4.11 -18.06
N LEU A 174 -6.68 4.63 -17.12
CA LEU A 174 -7.58 3.85 -16.30
C LEU A 174 -9.01 4.11 -16.78
N ALA A 175 -9.77 3.05 -17.04
CA ALA A 175 -11.20 3.16 -17.26
C ALA A 175 -11.95 2.19 -16.32
N PRO A 176 -13.05 2.65 -15.69
CA PRO A 176 -13.86 1.79 -14.84
C PRO A 176 -14.37 0.54 -15.58
N GLY A 177 -14.29 -0.62 -14.94
CA GLY A 177 -14.83 -1.88 -15.47
C GLY A 177 -13.93 -2.60 -16.48
N GLN A 178 -12.69 -2.13 -16.65
CA GLN A 178 -11.65 -2.92 -17.34
C GLN A 178 -11.04 -3.94 -16.38
N ALA A 179 -10.53 -5.04 -16.95
CA ALA A 179 -9.69 -5.97 -16.20
C ALA A 179 -8.47 -5.23 -15.61
N PRO A 180 -7.91 -5.70 -14.47
CA PRO A 180 -6.72 -5.11 -13.89
C PRO A 180 -5.60 -4.98 -14.93
N LEU A 181 -5.01 -3.79 -15.03
CA LEU A 181 -3.86 -3.56 -15.91
C LEU A 181 -2.62 -4.17 -15.26
N THR A 182 -1.86 -4.96 -16.01
CA THR A 182 -0.63 -5.58 -15.50
C THR A 182 0.60 -4.84 -16.03
N LEU A 183 1.51 -4.48 -15.13
CA LEU A 183 2.81 -3.90 -15.42
C LEU A 183 3.93 -4.80 -14.86
N SER A 184 5.08 -4.80 -15.52
CA SER A 184 6.28 -5.47 -15.05
C SER A 184 7.38 -4.44 -14.85
N ALA A 185 7.89 -4.32 -13.63
CA ALA A 185 8.90 -3.37 -13.23
C ALA A 185 10.15 -4.12 -12.76
N THR A 186 11.24 -4.01 -13.50
CA THR A 186 12.55 -4.54 -13.07
C THR A 186 13.42 -3.38 -12.62
N LEU A 187 13.73 -3.34 -11.32
CA LEU A 187 14.60 -2.33 -10.73
C LEU A 187 16.06 -2.76 -10.85
N ALA A 188 16.94 -1.81 -11.14
CA ALA A 188 18.38 -2.04 -11.16
C ALA A 188 19.11 -0.93 -10.39
N PRO A 189 20.35 -1.19 -9.91
CA PRO A 189 21.20 -0.14 -9.36
C PRO A 189 21.32 1.05 -10.32
N PRO A 190 21.34 2.30 -9.80
CA PRO A 190 21.64 3.45 -10.64
C PRO A 190 23.03 3.29 -11.28
N ALA A 191 23.15 3.71 -12.54
CA ALA A 191 24.40 3.72 -13.29
C ALA A 191 25.41 4.73 -12.74
#